data_AF-A0A942GZJ4-F1
#
_entry.id   AF-A0A942GZJ4-F1
#
_cell.length_a   1.000
_cell.length_b   1.000
_cell.length_c   1.000
_cell.angle_alpha   90.00
_cell.angle_beta   90.00
_cell.angle_gamma   90.00
#
_symmetry.space_group_name_H-M   'P 1'
#
loop_
_entity.id
_entity.type
_entity.pdbx_description
1 polymer ?
#
loop_
_entity_poly.entity_id
_entity_poly.type
_entity_poly.pdbx_seq_one_letter_code
_entity_poly.pdbx_strand_id
1 'polypeptide(L)'
;MAYWLMKSEPDVYSIDDLAKAKGPAMWEGCRNYTVRNFMRDTMKEGDLAFFYHSNADPSGIVGIMKIVGEPYPDPTQFDPNSEYYDAKSPAEQPRWLARDVVFVEKFSRTLTLADLRAIPGLEEMLVLRRGQRLSIMPVTEDEWNAVIAAAKA
;
A
#
# COMPACT_ATOMS: atom_id res chain seq x y z
N MET A 1 15.47 3.52 6.32
CA MET A 1 14.00 3.55 6.25
C MET A 1 13.63 3.71 4.79
N ALA A 2 12.79 2.84 4.25
CA ALA A 2 12.28 2.94 2.89
C ALA A 2 10.85 3.49 2.88
N TYR A 3 10.43 3.96 1.71
CA TYR A 3 9.10 4.53 1.50
C TYR A 3 8.33 3.74 0.44
N TRP A 4 7.03 3.66 0.62
CA TRP A 4 6.13 2.87 -0.20
C TRP A 4 4.87 3.64 -0.56
N LEU A 5 4.15 3.16 -1.57
CA LEU A 5 2.76 3.51 -1.84
C LEU A 5 1.97 2.22 -1.95
N MET A 6 0.89 2.10 -1.18
CA MET A 6 0.06 0.90 -1.11
C MET A 6 -1.39 1.28 -1.38
N LYS A 7 -2.02 0.59 -2.33
CA LYS A 7 -3.36 0.87 -2.83
C LYS A 7 -4.40 0.01 -2.14
N SER A 8 -5.48 0.65 -1.71
CA SER A 8 -6.71 -0.02 -1.25
C SER A 8 -7.92 0.70 -1.84
N GLU A 9 -8.99 -0.04 -2.10
CA GLU A 9 -10.29 0.55 -2.46
C GLU A 9 -10.99 1.00 -1.17
N PRO A 10 -11.45 2.26 -1.08
CA PRO A 10 -12.02 2.79 0.17
C PRO A 10 -13.27 2.05 0.64
N ASP A 11 -14.03 1.46 -0.29
CA ASP A 11 -15.23 0.67 0.03
C ASP A 11 -14.90 -0.72 0.61
N VAL A 12 -13.65 -1.20 0.42
CA VAL A 12 -13.15 -2.45 1.00
C VAL A 12 -12.43 -2.18 2.31
N TYR A 13 -11.45 -1.27 2.27
CA TYR A 13 -10.71 -0.86 3.46
C TYR A 13 -10.12 0.55 3.27
N SER A 14 -10.64 1.52 4.01
CA SER A 14 -10.22 2.91 3.94
C SER A 14 -9.14 3.26 4.98
N ILE A 15 -8.56 4.46 4.85
CA ILE A 15 -7.65 4.98 5.88
C ILE A 15 -8.39 5.28 7.19
N ASP A 16 -9.70 5.57 7.12
CA ASP A 16 -10.53 5.79 8.30
C ASP A 16 -10.80 4.48 9.05
N ASP A 17 -10.89 3.36 8.34
CA ASP A 17 -10.98 2.04 8.96
C ASP A 17 -9.66 1.70 9.66
N LEU A 18 -8.54 1.96 8.99
CA LEU A 18 -7.21 1.81 9.59
C LEU A 18 -7.02 2.70 10.83
N ALA A 19 -7.50 3.94 10.80
CA ALA A 19 -7.43 4.85 11.94
C ALA A 19 -8.28 4.40 13.14
N LYS A 20 -9.37 3.66 12.90
CA LYS A 20 -10.25 3.09 13.94
C LYS A 20 -9.80 1.72 14.42
N ALA A 21 -8.85 1.08 13.74
CA ALA A 21 -8.36 -0.24 14.10
C ALA A 21 -7.76 -0.24 15.52
N LYS A 22 -8.09 -1.26 16.32
CA LYS A 22 -7.59 -1.40 17.71
C LYS A 22 -6.16 -1.95 17.80
N GLY A 23 -5.54 -2.21 16.66
CA GLY A 23 -4.22 -2.82 16.53
C GLY A 23 -3.76 -2.82 15.07
N PRO A 24 -2.64 -3.49 14.77
CA PRO A 24 -2.17 -3.64 13.40
C PRO A 24 -3.24 -4.29 12.50
N ALA A 25 -3.38 -3.77 11.29
CA ALA A 25 -4.25 -4.31 10.27
C ALA A 25 -3.43 -5.12 9.28
N MET A 26 -3.92 -6.30 8.93
CA MET A 26 -3.29 -7.17 7.94
C MET A 26 -3.51 -6.62 6.53
N TRP A 27 -2.42 -6.37 5.81
CA TRP A 27 -2.41 -6.04 4.39
C TRP A 27 -2.33 -7.32 3.56
N GLU A 28 -3.50 -7.92 3.33
CA GLU A 28 -3.70 -9.19 2.63
C GLU A 28 -3.96 -9.01 1.12
N GLY A 29 -4.34 -10.11 0.45
CA GLY A 29 -4.95 -10.08 -0.89
C GLY A 29 -3.99 -9.78 -2.04
N CYS A 30 -2.70 -9.60 -1.75
CA CYS A 30 -1.70 -9.33 -2.77
C CYS A 30 -1.40 -10.60 -3.60
N ARG A 31 -1.85 -10.62 -4.86
CA ARG A 31 -1.69 -11.75 -5.81
C ARG A 31 -0.77 -11.43 -6.99
N ASN A 32 0.22 -10.56 -6.77
CA ASN A 32 1.23 -10.20 -7.75
C ASN A 32 2.64 -10.58 -7.24
N TYR A 33 3.40 -11.31 -8.05
CA TYR A 33 4.73 -11.81 -7.65
C TYR A 33 5.73 -10.69 -7.32
N THR A 34 5.70 -9.57 -8.04
CA THR A 34 6.56 -8.41 -7.75
C THR A 34 6.21 -7.80 -6.41
N VAL A 35 4.90 -7.60 -6.14
CA VAL A 35 4.41 -7.09 -4.84
C VAL A 35 4.82 -8.01 -3.69
N ARG A 36 4.61 -9.33 -3.86
CA ARG A 36 5.06 -10.33 -2.87
C ARG A 36 6.57 -10.23 -2.62
N ASN A 37 7.37 -10.12 -3.68
CA ASN A 37 8.82 -10.03 -3.54
C ASN A 37 9.23 -8.73 -2.82
N PHE A 38 8.56 -7.60 -3.06
CA PHE A 38 8.79 -6.38 -2.27
C PHE A 38 8.52 -6.61 -0.78
N MET A 39 7.40 -7.23 -0.43
CA MET A 39 7.07 -7.56 0.96
C MET A 39 8.11 -8.48 1.59
N ARG A 40 8.61 -9.49 0.86
CA ARG A 40 9.56 -10.49 1.37
C ARG A 40 10.98 -9.94 1.50
N ASP A 41 11.45 -9.27 0.46
CA ASP A 41 12.90 -9.05 0.26
C ASP A 41 13.33 -7.63 0.61
N THR A 42 12.42 -6.65 0.59
CA THR A 42 12.78 -5.23 0.63
C THR A 42 12.10 -4.45 1.75
N MET A 43 10.80 -4.66 1.94
CA MET A 43 10.00 -3.97 2.97
C MET A 43 10.45 -4.41 4.37
N LYS A 44 10.58 -3.46 5.28
CA LYS A 44 11.02 -3.70 6.67
C LYS A 44 10.08 -3.05 7.67
N GLU A 45 10.06 -3.59 8.89
CA GLU A 45 9.39 -2.93 10.01
C GLU A 45 9.93 -1.51 10.19
N GLY A 46 9.01 -0.56 10.39
CA GLY A 46 9.32 0.86 10.54
C GLY A 46 9.35 1.65 9.23
N ASP A 47 9.31 0.99 8.07
CA ASP A 47 9.11 1.68 6.79
C ASP A 47 7.74 2.39 6.77
N LEU A 48 7.66 3.50 6.03
CA LEU A 48 6.42 4.26 5.88
C LEU A 48 5.82 4.05 4.49
N ALA A 49 4.50 4.13 4.40
CA ALA A 49 3.77 3.97 3.16
C ALA A 49 2.70 5.05 3.02
N PHE A 50 2.57 5.61 1.82
CA PHE A 50 1.37 6.36 1.45
C PHE A 50 0.21 5.38 1.29
N PHE A 51 -0.90 5.68 1.99
CA PHE A 51 -2.17 5.01 1.78
C PHE A 51 -2.84 5.65 0.57
N TYR A 52 -3.04 4.88 -0.50
CA TYR A 52 -3.63 5.35 -1.73
C TYR A 52 -5.04 4.75 -1.91
N HIS A 53 -6.05 5.60 -2.04
CA HIS A 53 -7.40 5.20 -2.45
C HIS A 53 -7.44 4.98 -3.96
N SER A 54 -7.57 3.73 -4.37
CA SER A 54 -7.76 3.33 -5.78
C SER A 54 -9.22 3.05 -6.08
N ASN A 55 -9.57 3.05 -7.37
CA ASN A 55 -10.94 2.80 -7.86
C ASN A 55 -11.98 3.71 -7.17
N ALA A 56 -11.57 4.93 -6.82
CA ALA A 56 -12.34 5.91 -6.07
C ALA A 56 -12.48 7.21 -6.86
N ASP A 57 -13.46 8.02 -6.50
CA ASP A 57 -13.64 9.37 -7.02
C ASP A 57 -13.65 10.40 -5.87
N PRO A 58 -12.55 11.17 -5.66
CA PRO A 58 -11.28 11.10 -6.38
C PRO A 58 -10.36 9.97 -5.87
N SER A 59 -9.60 9.35 -6.78
CA SER A 59 -8.49 8.45 -6.43
C SER A 59 -7.22 9.25 -6.11
N GLY A 60 -6.45 8.83 -5.11
CA GLY A 60 -5.25 9.54 -4.71
C GLY A 60 -4.66 9.09 -3.38
N ILE A 61 -3.59 9.77 -2.97
CA ILE A 61 -2.98 9.57 -1.64
C ILE A 61 -3.83 10.29 -0.60
N VAL A 62 -4.19 9.59 0.47
CA VAL A 62 -5.06 10.11 1.54
C VAL A 62 -4.39 10.19 2.91
N GLY A 63 -3.18 9.68 3.03
CA GLY A 63 -2.40 9.76 4.26
C GLY A 63 -1.25 8.76 4.30
N ILE A 64 -0.79 8.47 5.51
CA ILE A 64 0.40 7.68 5.82
C ILE A 64 0.04 6.55 6.77
N MET A 65 0.68 5.41 6.54
CA MET A 65 0.74 4.30 7.46
C MET A 65 2.18 3.81 7.61
N LYS A 66 2.41 2.93 8.58
CA LYS A 66 3.71 2.35 8.89
C LYS A 66 3.63 0.84 8.84
N ILE A 67 4.65 0.21 8.26
CA ILE A 67 4.81 -1.25 8.24
C ILE A 67 5.24 -1.73 9.62
N VAL A 68 4.60 -2.79 10.13
CA VAL A 68 4.95 -3.43 11.40
C VAL A 68 5.05 -4.94 11.25
N GLY A 69 5.97 -5.55 12.00
CA GLY A 69 6.22 -6.99 11.98
C GLY A 69 6.86 -7.50 10.68
N GLU A 70 7.15 -8.80 10.68
CA GLU A 70 7.74 -9.55 9.57
C GLU A 70 6.67 -10.00 8.56
N PRO A 71 7.02 -10.31 7.29
CA PRO A 71 6.03 -10.84 6.36
C PRO A 71 5.67 -12.25 6.79
N TYR A 72 4.41 -12.61 6.64
CA TYR A 72 3.93 -13.95 6.99
C TYR A 72 2.99 -14.49 5.91
N PRO A 73 2.75 -15.81 5.87
CA PRO A 73 1.79 -16.40 4.93
C PRO A 73 0.43 -15.70 5.01
N ASP A 74 -0.05 -15.18 3.88
CA ASP A 74 -1.38 -14.59 3.81
C ASP A 74 -2.44 -15.68 4.07
N PRO A 75 -3.18 -15.65 5.19
CA PRO A 75 -4.10 -16.73 5.54
C PRO A 75 -5.25 -16.87 4.53
N THR A 76 -5.62 -15.81 3.81
CA THR A 76 -6.72 -15.82 2.83
C THR A 76 -6.46 -16.72 1.63
N GLN A 77 -5.19 -17.01 1.33
CA GLN A 77 -4.86 -17.89 0.23
C GLN A 77 -5.32 -19.34 0.47
N PHE A 78 -5.61 -19.71 1.72
CA PHE A 78 -6.02 -21.05 2.12
C PHE A 78 -7.52 -21.20 2.37
N ASP A 79 -8.28 -20.10 2.49
CA ASP A 79 -9.71 -20.13 2.74
C ASP A 79 -10.51 -20.20 1.42
N PRO A 80 -11.23 -21.30 1.13
CA PRO A 80 -12.02 -21.43 -0.10
C PRO A 80 -13.14 -20.40 -0.25
N ASN A 81 -13.54 -19.71 0.83
CA ASN A 81 -14.56 -18.66 0.79
C ASN A 81 -13.98 -17.26 0.56
N SER A 82 -12.65 -17.11 0.63
CA SER A 82 -12.00 -15.84 0.36
C SER A 82 -11.95 -15.57 -1.15
N GLU A 83 -12.16 -14.31 -1.53
CA GLU A 83 -11.92 -13.84 -2.90
C GLU A 83 -10.45 -14.03 -3.34
N TYR A 84 -9.53 -14.17 -2.37
CA TYR A 84 -8.11 -14.32 -2.61
C TYR A 84 -7.60 -15.76 -2.46
N TYR A 85 -8.51 -16.75 -2.43
CA TYR A 85 -8.17 -18.17 -2.39
C TYR A 85 -7.25 -18.58 -3.54
N ASP A 86 -6.18 -19.33 -3.26
CA ASP A 86 -5.33 -19.95 -4.28
C ASP A 86 -5.24 -21.46 -4.02
N ALA A 87 -6.09 -22.22 -4.70
CA ALA A 87 -6.13 -23.69 -4.64
C ALA A 87 -4.79 -24.36 -4.96
N LYS A 88 -3.85 -23.65 -5.59
CA LYS A 88 -2.53 -24.17 -5.97
C LYS A 88 -1.42 -23.72 -5.00
N SER A 89 -1.75 -22.94 -3.97
CA SER A 89 -0.78 -22.54 -2.95
C SER A 89 -0.59 -23.66 -1.92
N PRO A 90 0.59 -24.28 -1.82
CA PRO A 90 0.82 -25.35 -0.86
C PRO A 90 1.01 -24.78 0.56
N ALA A 91 0.44 -25.45 1.56
CA ALA A 91 0.55 -25.02 2.96
C ALA A 91 2.01 -24.99 3.47
N GLU A 92 2.86 -25.90 2.99
CA GLU A 92 4.27 -25.98 3.38
C GLU A 92 5.14 -24.89 2.76
N GLN A 93 4.72 -24.34 1.61
CA GLN A 93 5.43 -23.25 0.94
C GLN A 93 4.42 -22.22 0.41
N PRO A 94 3.82 -21.42 1.31
CA PRO A 94 2.79 -20.45 0.94
C PRO A 94 3.28 -19.49 -0.12
N ARG A 95 2.51 -19.34 -1.20
CA ARG A 95 2.87 -18.47 -2.32
C ARG A 95 2.75 -17.01 -1.97
N TRP A 96 1.74 -16.64 -1.20
CA TRP A 96 1.36 -15.25 -0.96
C TRP A 96 1.69 -14.86 0.47
N LEU A 97 2.08 -13.60 0.61
CA LEU A 97 2.49 -13.02 1.89
C LEU A 97 1.60 -11.83 2.20
N ALA A 98 1.36 -11.63 3.50
CA ALA A 98 0.77 -10.44 4.06
C ALA A 98 1.81 -9.71 4.92
N ARG A 99 1.51 -8.45 5.22
CA ARG A 99 2.27 -7.58 6.13
C ARG A 99 1.28 -6.83 7.00
N ASP A 100 1.65 -6.54 8.24
CA ASP A 100 0.81 -5.70 9.08
C ASP A 100 1.16 -4.22 8.91
N VAL A 101 0.15 -3.37 9.00
CA VAL A 101 0.29 -1.91 8.95
C VAL A 101 -0.47 -1.24 10.08
N VAL A 102 0.02 -0.08 10.51
CA VAL A 102 -0.66 0.78 11.49
C VAL A 102 -0.83 2.18 10.94
N PHE A 103 -1.94 2.82 11.32
CA PHE A 103 -2.20 4.22 11.01
C PHE A 103 -1.06 5.13 11.52
N VAL A 104 -0.72 6.16 10.74
CA VAL A 104 0.19 7.23 11.17
C VAL A 104 -0.52 8.58 11.09
N GLU A 105 -0.99 8.95 9.90
CA GLU A 105 -1.59 10.26 9.66
C GLU A 105 -2.60 10.18 8.52
N LYS A 106 -3.72 10.91 8.65
CA LYS A 106 -4.65 11.17 7.55
C LYS A 106 -4.44 12.60 7.07
N PHE A 107 -4.29 12.79 5.77
CA PHE A 107 -4.18 14.13 5.20
C PHE A 107 -5.54 14.85 5.21
N SER A 108 -5.50 16.18 5.24
CA SER A 108 -6.69 17.03 5.23
C SER A 108 -7.47 16.96 3.90
N ARG A 109 -6.78 16.56 2.82
CA ARG A 109 -7.36 16.35 1.49
C ARG A 109 -6.70 15.17 0.78
N THR A 110 -7.39 14.61 -0.19
CA THR A 110 -6.82 13.64 -1.14
C THR A 110 -5.87 14.34 -2.10
N LEU A 111 -4.65 13.83 -2.24
CA LEU A 111 -3.73 14.22 -3.32
C LEU A 111 -3.99 13.34 -4.53
N THR A 112 -4.72 13.87 -5.50
CA THR A 112 -5.15 13.14 -6.69
C THR A 112 -4.00 12.88 -7.65
N LEU A 113 -4.19 12.00 -8.64
CA LEU A 113 -3.20 11.85 -9.73
C LEU A 113 -2.98 13.15 -10.52
N ALA A 114 -3.93 14.08 -10.53
CA ALA A 114 -3.75 15.39 -11.16
C ALA A 114 -2.84 16.28 -10.30
N ASP A 115 -3.07 16.31 -8.98
CA ASP A 115 -2.19 17.01 -8.03
C ASP A 115 -0.76 16.48 -8.13
N LEU A 116 -0.59 15.15 -8.07
CA LEU A 116 0.73 14.52 -8.12
C LEU A 116 1.49 14.82 -9.41
N ARG A 117 0.82 14.91 -10.56
CA ARG A 117 1.46 15.30 -11.83
C ARG A 117 1.88 16.77 -11.87
N ALA A 118 1.29 17.62 -11.05
CA ALA A 118 1.63 19.03 -10.99
C ALA A 118 2.81 19.32 -10.04
N ILE A 119 3.26 18.33 -9.25
CA ILE A 119 4.37 18.47 -8.30
C ILE A 119 5.70 18.21 -9.05
N PRO A 120 6.62 19.20 -9.11
CA PRO A 120 7.94 18.99 -9.68
C PRO A 120 8.72 17.92 -8.91
N GLY A 121 9.42 17.04 -9.63
CA GLY A 121 10.19 15.94 -9.04
C GLY A 121 9.42 14.62 -8.89
N LEU A 122 8.13 14.57 -9.26
CA LEU A 122 7.34 13.33 -9.27
C LEU A 122 7.20 12.71 -10.67
N GLU A 123 7.89 13.24 -11.69
CA GLU A 123 7.73 12.82 -13.10
C GLU A 123 7.95 11.30 -13.27
N GLU A 124 8.85 10.72 -12.49
CA GLU A 124 9.21 9.31 -12.53
C GLU A 124 8.44 8.43 -11.54
N MET A 125 7.60 9.03 -10.68
CA MET A 125 6.88 8.32 -9.63
C MET A 125 6.04 7.20 -10.24
N LEU A 126 6.25 5.97 -9.76
CA LEU A 126 5.72 4.77 -10.40
C LEU A 126 4.20 4.78 -10.59
N VAL A 127 3.45 5.40 -9.67
CA VAL A 127 1.98 5.48 -9.73
C VAL A 127 1.48 6.33 -10.91
N LEU A 128 2.31 7.27 -11.40
CA LEU A 128 1.96 8.17 -12.50
C LEU A 128 2.21 7.57 -13.89
N ARG A 129 3.03 6.50 -13.96
CA ARG A 129 3.39 5.84 -15.21
C ARG A 129 2.17 5.18 -15.85
N ARG A 130 1.99 5.43 -17.16
CA ARG A 130 0.91 4.83 -17.94
C ARG A 130 1.01 3.31 -17.92
N GLY A 131 -0.10 2.64 -17.63
CA GLY A 131 -0.16 1.17 -17.61
C GLY A 131 0.37 0.53 -16.32
N GLN A 132 0.77 1.32 -15.31
CA GLN A 132 1.12 0.77 -13.99
C GLN A 132 -0.07 -0.01 -13.40
N ARG A 133 0.21 -1.20 -12.87
CA ARG A 133 -0.76 -2.14 -12.27
C ARG A 133 -0.34 -2.67 -10.89
N LEU A 134 0.84 -2.30 -10.40
CA LEU A 134 1.27 -2.67 -9.05
C LEU A 134 0.38 -2.00 -7.99
N SER A 135 -0.02 -2.78 -6.99
CA SER A 135 -0.75 -2.32 -5.80
C SER A 135 0.19 -1.82 -4.70
N ILE A 136 1.44 -2.30 -4.69
CA ILE A 136 2.52 -1.81 -3.84
C ILE A 136 3.68 -1.39 -4.72
N MET A 137 4.18 -0.19 -4.49
CA MET A 137 5.28 0.40 -5.24
C MET A 137 6.29 1.03 -4.29
N PRO A 138 7.61 0.92 -4.57
CA PRO A 138 8.59 1.73 -3.88
C PRO A 138 8.37 3.21 -4.21
N VAL A 139 8.70 4.06 -3.26
CA VAL A 139 8.72 5.52 -3.39
C VAL A 139 10.12 5.98 -3.00
N THR A 140 10.73 6.85 -3.80
CA THR A 140 12.05 7.39 -3.47
C THR A 140 11.93 8.41 -2.33
N GLU A 141 13.03 8.70 -1.64
CA GLU A 141 13.02 9.72 -0.57
C GLU A 141 12.65 11.11 -1.11
N ASP A 142 13.10 11.47 -2.32
CA ASP A 142 12.76 12.73 -2.97
C ASP A 142 11.26 12.80 -3.31
N GLU A 143 10.69 11.72 -3.86
CA GLU A 143 9.26 11.61 -4.13
C GLU A 143 8.44 11.72 -2.84
N TRP A 144 8.87 11.02 -1.79
CA TRP A 144 8.23 11.07 -0.47
C TRP A 144 8.18 12.50 0.05
N ASN A 145 9.32 13.17 0.07
CA ASN A 145 9.43 14.54 0.58
C ASN A 145 8.59 15.53 -0.21
N ALA A 146 8.55 15.40 -1.54
CA ALA A 146 7.72 16.24 -2.41
C ALA A 146 6.22 16.06 -2.14
N VAL A 147 5.75 14.82 -1.97
CA VAL A 147 4.35 14.53 -1.62
C VAL A 147 4.01 15.07 -0.22
N ILE A 148 4.89 14.88 0.76
CA ILE A 148 4.69 15.39 2.13
C ILE A 148 4.61 16.92 2.14
N ALA A 149 5.46 17.60 1.39
CA ALA A 149 5.41 19.06 1.27
C ALA A 149 4.07 19.54 0.68
N ALA A 150 3.58 18.85 -0.37
CA ALA A 150 2.30 19.18 -1.00
C ALA A 150 1.08 18.84 -0.13
N ALA A 151 1.18 17.84 0.74
CA ALA A 151 0.11 17.47 1.69
C ALA A 151 -0.06 18.51 2.81
N LYS A 152 1.01 19.23 3.16
CA LYS A 152 1.04 20.24 4.22
C LYS A 152 0.73 21.66 3.75
N ALA A 153 0.69 21.87 2.44
CA ALA A 153 0.37 23.15 1.80
C ALA A 153 -1.14 23.35 1.72
#